data_AF-A0A3D4A5S1-F1
#
_entry.id   AF-A0A3D4A5S1-F1
#
_cell.length_a   1.000
_cell.length_b   1.000
_cell.length_c   1.000
_cell.angle_alpha   90.00
_cell.angle_beta   90.00
_cell.angle_gamma   90.00
#
_symmetry.space_group_name_H-M   'P 1'
#
loop_
_entity.id
_entity.type
_entity.pdbx_description
1 polymer ?
#
loop_
_entity_poly.entity_id
_entity_poly.type
_entity_poly.pdbx_seq_one_letter_code
_entity_poly.pdbx_strand_id
1 'polypeptide(L)' 'WMQDQFDVKFPAQWSLEVLQNGEWKPFELYTTDRYDTRANQYNVVHPAAKLKCDGIRIVMTPKEDACV' A
#
# COMPACT_ATOMS: atom_id res chain seq x y z
N TRP A 1 2.63 6.24 -6.88
CA TRP A 1 1.97 5.44 -7.93
C TRP A 1 2.36 5.99 -9.29
N MET A 2 2.53 5.15 -10.30
CA MET A 2 2.71 5.64 -11.68
C MET A 2 1.33 5.98 -12.26
N GLN A 3 1.21 7.09 -12.97
CA GLN A 3 0.03 7.44 -13.75
C GLN A 3 0.49 8.06 -15.07
N ASP A 4 0.18 7.37 -16.17
CA ASP A 4 0.50 7.77 -17.54
C ASP A 4 -0.67 8.48 -18.24
N GLN A 5 -1.78 8.72 -17.54
CA GLN A 5 -3.06 9.24 -18.06
C GLN A 5 -3.80 8.30 -19.04
N PHE A 6 -3.24 7.13 -19.34
CA PHE A 6 -3.86 6.13 -20.22
C PHE A 6 -4.32 4.95 -19.38
N ASP A 7 -3.55 3.86 -19.38
CA ASP A 7 -4.00 2.56 -18.91
C ASP A 7 -3.72 2.35 -17.42
N VAL A 8 -2.76 3.07 -16.83
CA VAL A 8 -2.40 2.90 -15.42
C VAL A 8 -3.27 3.79 -14.53
N LYS A 9 -4.21 3.17 -13.83
CA LYS A 9 -5.11 3.83 -12.88
C LYS A 9 -4.65 3.63 -11.43
N PHE A 10 -5.00 4.57 -10.55
CA PHE A 10 -4.79 4.40 -9.12
C PHE A 10 -5.74 3.36 -8.53
N PRO A 11 -5.30 2.62 -7.49
CA PRO A 11 -6.21 1.80 -6.73
C PRO A 11 -7.26 2.67 -6.03
N ALA A 12 -8.43 2.09 -5.74
CA ALA A 12 -9.41 2.72 -4.87
C ALA A 12 -8.87 2.80 -3.44
N GLN A 13 -8.23 1.73 -2.99
CA GLN A 13 -7.61 1.60 -1.67
C GLN A 13 -6.37 0.72 -1.77
N TRP A 14 -5.40 1.00 -0.93
CA TRP A 14 -4.26 0.12 -0.71
C TRP A 14 -3.83 0.16 0.74
N SER A 15 -3.24 -0.93 1.19
CA SER A 15 -2.64 -1.07 2.52
C SER A 15 -1.41 -1.96 2.44
N LEU A 16 -0.68 -2.07 3.55
CA LEU A 16 0.43 -2.99 3.68
C LEU A 16 0.09 -4.09 4.68
N GLU A 17 0.64 -5.26 4.44
CA GLU A 17 0.67 -6.36 5.40
C GLU A 17 2.08 -6.92 5.51
N VAL A 18 2.38 -7.48 6.68
CA VAL A 18 3.67 -8.08 7.00
C VAL A 18 3.48 -9.55 7.32
N LEU A 19 4.39 -10.39 6.82
CA LEU A 19 4.44 -11.79 7.15
C LEU A 19 5.22 -11.97 8.45
N GLN A 20 4.56 -12.50 9.47
CA GLN A 20 5.18 -12.82 10.76
C GLN A 20 4.70 -14.19 11.23
N ASN A 21 5.64 -15.08 11.53
CA ASN A 21 5.35 -16.44 12.00
C ASN A 21 4.41 -17.21 11.05
N GLY A 22 4.55 -17.01 9.74
CA GLY A 22 3.73 -17.66 8.72
C GLY A 22 2.35 -17.03 8.47
N GLU A 23 1.98 -15.96 9.18
CA GLU A 23 0.71 -15.27 9.02
C GLU A 23 0.88 -13.85 8.49
N TRP A 24 0.01 -13.43 7.57
CA TRP A 24 -0.08 -12.05 7.13
C TRP A 24 -0.88 -11.24 8.15
N LYS A 25 -0.25 -10.17 8.65
CA LYS A 25 -0.84 -9.25 9.63
C LYS A 25 -0.85 -7.82 9.10
N PRO A 26 -1.78 -6.96 9.55
CA PRO A 26 -1.78 -5.55 9.18
C PRO A 26 -0.43 -4.87 9.48
N PHE A 27 0.01 -4.01 8.57
CA PHE A 27 1.13 -3.13 8.83
C PHE A 27 0.65 -1.95 9.70
N GLU A 28 1.09 -1.93 10.95
CA GLU A 28 0.77 -0.83 11.87
C GLU A 28 1.48 0.46 11.44
N LEU A 29 0.70 1.45 11.00
CA LEU A 29 1.18 2.73 10.50
C LEU A 29 1.64 3.66 11.62
N TYR A 30 2.72 4.40 11.36
CA TYR A 30 3.06 5.58 12.16
C TYR A 30 1.92 6.61 12.09
N THR A 31 1.61 7.26 13.22
CA THR A 31 0.35 7.98 13.41
C THR A 31 0.11 9.13 12.41
N THR A 32 1.17 9.71 11.87
CA THR A 32 1.08 10.82 10.89
C THR A 32 0.95 10.34 9.45
N ASP A 33 1.19 9.06 9.19
CA ASP A 33 1.26 8.51 7.84
C ASP A 33 -0.10 8.01 7.36
N ARG A 34 -0.27 7.97 6.04
CA ARG A 34 -1.52 7.59 5.37
C ARG A 34 -1.22 6.87 4.07
N TYR A 35 -2.12 5.97 3.68
CA TYR A 35 -2.09 5.31 2.37
C TYR A 35 -2.60 6.22 1.25
N ASP A 36 -1.88 7.32 1.00
CA ASP A 36 -2.20 8.25 -0.09
C ASP A 36 -1.94 7.63 -1.48
N THR A 37 -2.58 8.18 -2.51
CA THR A 37 -2.43 7.76 -3.90
C THR A 37 -1.84 8.86 -4.78
N ARG A 38 -0.73 9.47 -4.33
CA ARG A 38 -0.07 10.56 -5.07
C ARG A 38 0.58 10.06 -6.37
N ALA A 39 0.27 10.77 -7.45
CA ALA A 39 0.71 10.50 -8.81
C ALA A 39 2.20 10.79 -9.00
N ASN A 40 2.90 9.91 -9.70
CA ASN A 40 4.26 10.10 -10.22
C ASN A 40 5.28 10.55 -9.16
N GLN A 41 5.02 10.16 -7.91
CA GLN A 41 5.90 10.36 -6.77
C GLN A 41 5.82 9.15 -5.83
N TYR A 42 6.80 9.05 -4.95
CA TYR A 42 6.80 8.07 -3.87
C TYR A 42 5.68 8.39 -2.87
N ASN A 43 4.91 7.35 -2.54
CA ASN A 43 3.98 7.36 -1.40
C ASN A 43 4.70 6.59 -0.30
N VAL A 44 5.11 7.31 0.73
CA VAL A 44 5.98 6.77 1.79
C VAL A 44 5.15 6.58 3.04
N VAL A 45 5.29 5.40 3.65
CA VAL A 45 4.70 5.07 4.95
C VAL A 45 5.75 4.44 5.84
N HIS A 46 5.67 4.72 7.14
CA HIS A 46 6.60 4.23 8.15
C HIS A 46 5.86 3.33 9.15
N PRO A 47 6.54 2.30 9.69
CA PRO A 47 5.95 1.46 10.72
C PRO A 47 5.82 2.23 12.04
N ALA A 48 4.80 1.91 12.82
CA ALA A 48 4.55 2.52 14.13
C ALA A 48 5.68 2.30 15.15
N ALA A 49 6.50 1.26 14.93
CA ALA A 49 7.66 0.91 15.74
C ALA A 49 8.71 0.18 14.90
N LYS A 50 9.87 -0.18 15.52
CA LYS A 50 10.86 -1.04 14.87
C LYS A 50 10.20 -2.35 14.42
N LEU A 51 10.30 -2.63 13.12
CA LEU A 51 9.63 -3.78 12.50
C LEU A 51 10.67 -4.78 12.00
N LYS A 52 10.46 -6.06 12.33
CA LYS A 52 11.12 -7.22 11.71
C LYS A 52 10.02 -8.17 11.21
N CYS A 53 10.13 -8.61 9.97
CA CYS A 53 9.16 -9.49 9.33
C CYS A 53 9.85 -10.33 8.25
N ASP A 54 9.22 -11.43 7.87
CA ASP A 54 9.75 -12.36 6.84
C ASP A 54 9.34 -11.93 5.42
N GLY A 55 8.34 -11.06 5.30
CA GLY A 55 7.84 -10.54 4.05
C GLY A 55 6.97 -9.31 4.26
N ILE A 56 6.83 -8.52 3.20
CA ILE A 56 5.94 -7.36 3.13
C ILE A 56 5.19 -7.41 1.81
N ARG A 57 3.89 -7.10 1.82
CA ARG A 57 3.08 -7.04 0.60
C ARG A 57 2.19 -5.81 0.61
N ILE A 58 1.82 -5.38 -0.59
CA ILE A 58 0.76 -4.40 -0.81
C ILE A 58 -0.53 -5.15 -1.07
N VAL A 59 -1.57 -4.85 -0.29
CA VAL A 59 -2.94 -5.29 -0.56
C VAL A 59 -3.65 -4.14 -1.26
N MET A 60 -4.23 -4.40 -2.44
CA MET A 60 -4.85 -3.36 -3.27
C MET A 60 -6.28 -3.73 -3.63
N THR A 61 -7.16 -2.74 -3.61
CA THR A 61 -8.49 -2.81 -4.19
C THR A 61 -8.51 -1.91 -5.44
N PRO A 62 -8.78 -2.46 -6.64
CA PRO A 62 -8.91 -1.65 -7.85
C PRO A 62 -10.16 -0.76 -7.78
N LYS A 63 -10.23 0.28 -8.60
CA LYS A 63 -11.48 1.04 -8.77
C LYS A 63 -12.45 0.24 -9.63
N GLU A 64 -13.74 0.33 -9.33
CA GLU A 64 -14.80 -0.42 -10.03
C GLU A 64 -14.81 -0.15 -11.54
N ASP A 65 -14.49 1.08 -11.94
CA ASP A 65 -14.45 1.56 -13.33
C ASP A 65 -13.06 1.43 -13.98
N ALA A 66 -12.08 0.88 -13.27
CA ALA A 66 -10.70 0.69 -13.73
C ALA A 66 -10.32 -0.78 -13.95
N CYS A 67 -11.23 -1.71 -13.69
CA CYS A 67 -11.08 -3.11 -14.06
C CYS A 67 -11.73 -3.35 -15.42
N VAL A 68 -10.91 -3.71 -16.43
CA VAL A 68 -11.36 -4.18 -17.74
C VAL A 68 -11.38 -5.70 -17.76
#